data_AF-A0A1C6GBC4-F1
#
_entry.id   AF-A0A1C6GBC4-F1
#
_cell.length_a   1.000
_cell.length_b   1.000
_cell.length_c   1.000
_cell.angle_alpha   90.00
_cell.angle_beta   90.00
_cell.angle_gamma   90.00
#
_symmetry.space_group_name_H-M   'P 1'
#
loop_
_entity.id
_entity.type
_entity.pdbx_description
1 polymer ?
#
loop_
_entity_poly.entity_id
_entity_poly.type
_entity_poly.pdbx_seq_one_letter_code
_entity_poly.pdbx_strand_id
1 'polypeptide(L)' 'MRVFVIIVLVQAFIVNAALIPVPVFGWISNMFSCVPFPPAGWAAAILLAFTMIPVDILRKVIVGRK' A
#
# COMPACT_ATOMS: atom_id res chain seq x y z
N MET A 1 -3.00 6.26 -15.22
CA MET A 1 -3.32 4.92 -14.65
C MET A 1 -2.16 3.93 -14.70
N ARG A 2 -1.41 3.81 -15.81
CA ARG A 2 -0.30 2.83 -15.96
C ARG A 2 0.72 2.85 -14.81
N VAL A 3 1.20 4.03 -14.41
CA VAL A 3 2.17 4.19 -13.32
C VAL A 3 1.58 3.79 -11.96
N PHE A 4 0.33 4.19 -11.68
CA PHE A 4 -0.35 3.87 -10.43
C PHE A 4 -0.50 2.36 -10.23
N VAL A 5 -0.90 1.63 -11.26
CA VAL A 5 -1.04 0.16 -11.20
C VAL A 5 0.30 -0.51 -10.90
N ILE A 6 1.38 -0.04 -11.53
CA ILE A 6 2.73 -0.56 -11.27
C ILE A 6 3.13 -0.29 -9.81
N ILE A 7 2.86 0.91 -9.29
CA ILE A 7 3.18 1.26 -7.89
C ILE A 7 2.42 0.34 -6.92
N VAL A 8 1.12 0.12 -7.13
CA VAL A 8 0.31 -0.75 -6.26
C VAL A 8 0.84 -2.19 -6.28
N LEU A 9 1.20 -2.71 -7.46
CA LEU A 9 1.76 -4.07 -7.59
C LEU A 9 3.11 -4.21 -6.89
N VAL A 10 4.01 -3.24 -7.08
CA VAL A 10 5.33 -3.26 -6.43
C VAL A 10 5.18 -3.19 -4.91
N GLN A 11 4.30 -2.33 -4.40
CA GLN A 11 4.03 -2.24 -2.96
C GLN A 11 3.45 -3.54 -2.41
N ALA A 12 2.51 -4.17 -3.13
CA ALA A 12 1.94 -5.45 -2.75
C ALA A 12 2.97 -6.58 -2.72
N PHE A 13 3.95 -6.54 -3.62
CA PHE A 13 5.04 -7.51 -3.66
C PHE A 13 6.04 -7.28 -2.51
N ILE A 14 6.40 -6.03 -2.22
CA ILE A 14 7.33 -5.68 -1.14
C ILE A 14 6.78 -6.09 0.23
N VAL A 15 5.50 -5.82 0.52
CA VAL A 15 4.91 -6.20 1.82
C VAL A 15 4.81 -7.72 2.01
N ASN A 16 4.75 -8.51 0.93
CA ASN A 16 4.73 -9.97 0.99
C ASN A 16 6.09 -10.62 0.71
N ALA A 17 7.16 -9.83 0.53
CA ALA A 17 8.48 -10.33 0.16
C ALA A 17 9.03 -11.38 1.13
N ALA A 18 8.70 -11.25 2.43
CA ALA A 18 9.11 -12.19 3.47
C ALA A 18 8.58 -13.62 3.26
N LEU A 19 7.53 -13.82 2.44
CA LEU A 19 6.97 -15.14 2.13
C LEU A 19 7.68 -15.85 0.97
N ILE A 20 8.56 -15.15 0.24
CA ILE A 20 9.23 -15.69 -0.94
C ILE A 20 10.57 -16.29 -0.48
N PRO A 21 10.82 -17.60 -0.68
CA PRO A 21 11.99 -18.31 -0.16
C PRO A 21 13.25 -18.06 -1.01
N VAL A 22 13.59 -16.79 -1.21
CA VAL A 22 14.79 -16.34 -1.91
C VAL A 22 15.57 -15.41 -0.98
N PRO A 23 16.86 -15.66 -0.70
CA PRO A 23 17.62 -14.94 0.33
C PRO A 23 17.62 -13.41 0.17
N VAL A 24 17.60 -12.93 -1.07
CA VAL A 24 17.54 -11.49 -1.39
C VAL A 24 16.24 -10.86 -0.89
N PHE A 25 15.12 -11.59 -0.98
CA PHE A 25 13.81 -11.12 -0.50
C PHE A 25 13.70 -11.14 1.02
N GLY A 26 14.37 -12.07 1.69
CA GLY A 26 14.49 -12.06 3.15
C GLY A 26 15.37 -10.91 3.67
N TRP A 27 16.46 -10.58 2.97
CA TRP A 27 17.33 -9.45 3.32
C TRP A 27 16.62 -8.11 3.12
N ILE A 28 15.98 -7.89 1.95
CA ILE A 28 15.25 -6.65 1.68
C ILE A 28 14.05 -6.48 2.61
N SER A 29 13.32 -7.56 2.95
CA SER A 29 12.19 -7.48 3.88
C SER A 29 12.65 -7.12 5.29
N ASN A 30 13.81 -7.62 5.73
CA ASN A 30 14.37 -7.29 7.04
C ASN A 30 14.89 -5.84 7.06
N MET A 31 15.44 -5.35 5.94
CA MET A 31 15.91 -3.97 5.80
C MET A 31 14.77 -2.94 5.87
N PHE A 32 13.57 -3.27 5.36
CA PHE A 32 12.37 -2.44 5.42
C PHE A 32 11.40 -2.80 6.54
N SER A 33 11.78 -3.71 7.46
CA SER A 33 10.92 -4.22 8.55
C SER A 33 9.53 -4.65 8.05
N CYS A 34 9.47 -5.32 6.90
CA CYS A 34 8.22 -5.74 6.28
C CYS A 34 7.69 -7.01 6.94
N VAL A 35 6.52 -6.89 7.58
CA VAL A 35 5.75 -8.03 8.10
C VAL A 35 4.66 -8.36 7.07
N PRO A 36 4.52 -9.63 6.64
CA PRO A 36 3.53 -9.99 5.65
C PRO A 36 2.11 -9.72 6.17
N PHE A 37 1.33 -9.02 5.35
CA PHE A 37 -0.03 -8.66 5.70
C PHE A 37 -0.94 -9.90 5.65
N PRO A 38 -1.60 -10.29 6.75
CA PRO A 38 -2.62 -11.32 6.71
C PRO A 38 -3.83 -10.85 5.89
N PRO A 39 -4.74 -11.74 5.47
CA PRO A 39 -5.93 -11.37 4.69
C PRO A 39 -6.76 -10.24 5.33
N ALA A 40 -6.85 -10.22 6.67
CA ALA A 40 -7.51 -9.14 7.42
C ALA A 40 -6.79 -7.79 7.28
N GLY A 41 -5.45 -7.80 7.21
CA GLY A 41 -4.67 -6.60 6.99
C GLY A 41 -4.89 -6.01 5.58
N TRP A 42 -5.08 -6.87 4.57
CA TRP A 42 -5.45 -6.43 3.22
C TRP A 42 -6.84 -5.78 3.19
N ALA A 43 -7.81 -6.35 3.92
CA ALA A 43 -9.13 -5.73 4.07
C ALA A 43 -9.03 -4.35 4.75
N ALA A 44 -8.21 -4.22 5.80
CA ALA A 44 -7.96 -2.94 6.45
C ALA A 44 -7.30 -1.92 5.51
N ALA A 45 -6.31 -2.33 4.71
CA ALA A 45 -5.65 -1.46 3.74
C ALA A 45 -6.64 -0.91 2.69
N ILE A 46 -7.53 -1.77 2.17
CA ILE A 46 -8.58 -1.36 1.24
C ILE A 46 -9.56 -0.40 1.91
N LEU A 47 -10.01 -0.70 3.14
CA LEU A 47 -10.92 0.16 3.90
C LEU A 47 -10.31 1.56 4.11
N LEU A 48 -9.04 1.63 4.50
CA LEU A 48 -8.32 2.89 4.66
C LEU A 48 -8.13 3.64 3.33
N ALA A 49 -7.93 2.92 2.22
CA ALA A 49 -7.90 3.56 0.91
C ALA A 49 -9.26 4.19 0.54
N PHE A 50 -10.37 3.52 0.88
CA PHE A 50 -11.71 4.08 0.67
C PHE A 50 -11.97 5.33 1.50
N THR A 51 -11.43 5.44 2.73
CA THR A 51 -11.58 6.67 3.54
C THR A 51 -10.80 7.86 2.98
N MET A 52 -9.84 7.64 2.07
CA MET A 52 -9.16 8.76 1.40
C MET A 52 -10.05 9.47 0.38
N ILE A 53 -11.11 8.83 -0.13
CA ILE A 53 -12.08 9.46 -1.05
C ILE A 53 -12.81 10.64 -0.37
N PRO A 54 -13.49 10.47 0.79
CA PRO A 54 -14.14 11.58 1.46
C PRO A 54 -13.14 12.63 1.98
N VAL A 55 -11.94 12.22 2.41
CA VAL A 55 -10.88 13.16 2.83
C VAL A 55 -10.45 14.05 1.67
N ASP A 56 -10.29 13.50 0.47
CA ASP A 56 -9.91 14.25 -0.73
C ASP A 56 -11.04 15.19 -1.20
N ILE A 57 -12.31 14.75 -1.11
CA ILE A 57 -13.47 15.60 -1.38
C ILE A 57 -13.51 16.77 -0.40
N LEU A 58 -13.37 16.50 0.90
CA LEU A 58 -13.38 17.52 1.94
C LEU A 58 -12.23 18.52 1.76
N ARG A 59 -11.02 18.03 1.45
CA ARG A 59 -9.86 18.88 1.11
C ARG A 59 -10.17 19.80 -0.07
N LYS A 60 -10.76 19.27 -1.15
CA LYS A 60 -11.13 20.06 -2.34
C LYS A 60 -12.17 21.14 -2.06
N VAL A 61 -13.06 20.91 -1.09
CA VAL A 61 -14.06 21.89 -0.64
C VAL A 61 -13.42 22.98 0.24
N ILE A 62 -12.59 22.59 1.21
CA ILE A 62 -11.99 23.52 2.19
C ILE A 62 -10.92 24.41 1.56
N VAL A 63 -10.03 23.84 0.74
CA VAL A 63 -8.90 24.58 0.16
C VAL A 63 -9.37 25.58 -0.91
N GLY A 64 -10.63 25.51 -1.33
CA GLY A 64 -11.18 26.37 -2.37
C GLY A 64 -10.56 26.03 -3.72
N ARG A 65 -11.34 25.42 -4.60
CA ARG A 65 -10.92 25.24 -5.99
C ARG A 65 -10.78 26.64 -6.61
N LYS A 66 -9.55 27.09 -6.85
CA LYS A 66 -9.30 28.13 -7.86
C LYS A 66 -9.54 27.54 -9.23
#